data_AF-A0A1V0GXW0-F1
#
_entry.id   AF-A0A1V0GXW0-F1
#
_cell.length_a   1.000
_cell.length_b   1.000
_cell.length_c   1.000
_cell.angle_alpha   90.00
_cell.angle_beta   90.00
_cell.angle_gamma   90.00
#
_symmetry.space_group_name_H-M   'P 1'
#
loop_
_entity.id
_entity.type
_entity.pdbx_description
1 polymer ?
#
loop_
_entity_poly.entity_id
_entity_poly.type
_entity_poly.pdbx_seq_one_letter_code
_entity_poly.pdbx_strand_id
1 'polypeptide(L)'
;MRSSHASSRAWLKAARCSRPGGHWCSHRCGPITVRATRSGHGAGDAVIGINPASDNLANCQALLVALDEMRQAFAIPTQSCVLTHVTNALALLERGAPVDLIFQSVAGTEAANAGFGVSLSVLAEAHQAGLAAARGTVGQNCLYFETGQGAALSAEAHHGVDQQTIEVRAYAVARAFDPLLVNTVVGFIGPEYLYDGKQITRAGLEDHFCGKLLGLPMGVDVCYTNHVEADQDDMDNLATLLAQAGVSFVITVPGADDVMLGYQSLAFEDIAYLREVTGLRPAPEFARWLAEYGLAGQGAAMLPDAAALARRLGLPA
;
A
#
# COMPACT_ATOMS: atom_id res chain seq x y z
N MET A 1 -19.41 -17.95 -0.50
CA MET A 1 -19.38 -16.84 0.49
C MET A 1 -18.49 -17.27 1.65
N ARG A 2 -17.23 -16.83 1.68
CA ARG A 2 -16.36 -17.01 2.86
C ARG A 2 -16.59 -15.80 3.75
N SER A 3 -17.02 -16.02 4.99
CA SER A 3 -17.29 -14.98 5.97
C SER A 3 -16.01 -14.23 6.33
N SER A 4 -15.82 -13.02 5.80
CA SER A 4 -14.82 -12.09 6.33
C SER A 4 -15.30 -11.60 7.69
N HIS A 5 -14.63 -12.01 8.76
CA HIS A 5 -14.68 -11.24 10.00
C HIS A 5 -14.19 -9.82 9.66
N ALA A 6 -14.89 -8.80 10.12
CA ALA A 6 -14.58 -7.40 9.86
C ALA A 6 -13.22 -7.01 10.48
N SER A 7 -12.13 -7.31 9.77
CA SER A 7 -10.80 -6.74 10.03
C SER A 7 -10.54 -5.67 8.99
N SER A 8 -10.32 -4.43 9.41
CA SER A 8 -9.79 -3.38 8.54
C SER A 8 -8.27 -3.44 8.58
N ARG A 9 -7.65 -3.77 7.46
CA ARG A 9 -6.20 -3.76 7.36
C ARG A 9 -5.72 -2.35 7.01
N ALA A 10 -4.51 -1.96 7.38
CA ALA A 10 -3.93 -0.66 7.04
C ALA A 10 -2.59 -0.87 6.37
N TRP A 11 -2.37 -0.21 5.24
CA TRP A 11 -1.08 -0.23 4.55
C TRP A 11 -0.19 0.91 5.00
N LEU A 12 1.07 0.59 5.26
CA LEU A 12 2.11 1.55 5.58
C LEU A 12 2.97 1.78 4.33
N LYS A 13 2.89 2.95 3.72
CA LYS A 13 3.77 3.37 2.62
C LYS A 13 4.90 4.22 3.20
N ALA A 14 6.14 3.80 3.01
CA ALA A 14 7.30 4.65 3.30
C ALA A 14 7.78 5.34 2.01
N ALA A 15 7.65 6.67 1.98
CA ALA A 15 8.22 7.51 0.93
C ALA A 15 9.73 7.67 1.14
N ARG A 16 10.52 7.55 0.05
CA ARG A 16 11.96 7.83 0.08
C ARG A 16 12.23 9.24 -0.45
N CYS A 17 12.69 10.14 0.42
CA CYS A 17 13.16 11.46 -0.01
C CYS A 17 14.50 11.33 -0.77
N SER A 18 14.53 11.56 -2.08
CA SER A 18 15.78 11.69 -2.85
C SER A 18 16.08 13.17 -3.12
N ARG A 19 17.20 13.69 -2.62
CA ARG A 19 17.81 14.91 -3.16
C ARG A 19 18.73 14.57 -4.34
N PRO A 20 18.86 15.45 -5.36
CA PRO A 20 19.81 15.25 -6.44
C PRO A 20 21.24 15.45 -5.92
N GLY A 21 22.09 14.44 -6.12
CA GLY A 21 23.48 14.42 -5.66
C GLY A 21 23.75 13.22 -4.77
N GLY A 22 24.44 12.21 -5.31
CA GLY A 22 24.70 10.88 -4.74
C GLY A 22 25.54 10.84 -3.45
N HIS A 23 25.11 11.52 -2.40
CA HIS A 23 25.67 11.41 -1.06
C HIS A 23 24.59 11.13 -0.02
N TRP A 24 24.77 10.04 0.72
CA TRP A 24 24.08 9.78 1.98
C TRP A 24 24.32 10.96 2.93
N CYS A 25 23.31 11.79 3.20
CA CYS A 25 23.44 12.85 4.19
C CYS A 25 23.33 12.25 5.60
N SER A 26 24.47 11.74 6.09
CA SER A 26 24.64 11.11 7.41
C SER A 26 24.38 12.03 8.61
N HIS A 27 24.05 13.31 8.39
CA HIS A 27 23.88 14.29 9.47
C HIS A 27 22.43 14.74 9.69
N ARG A 28 21.48 14.25 8.88
CA ARG A 28 20.02 14.37 9.15
C ARG A 28 19.22 13.11 8.82
N CYS A 29 19.80 12.16 8.07
CA CYS A 29 19.28 10.80 7.95
C CYS A 29 20.12 9.91 8.87
N GLY A 30 19.59 9.64 10.06
CA GLY A 30 20.09 8.56 10.91
C GLY A 30 19.95 7.20 10.22
N PRO A 31 20.47 6.12 10.82
CA PRO A 31 20.38 4.78 10.25
C PRO A 31 18.94 4.45 9.88
N ILE A 32 18.74 3.51 8.96
CA ILE A 32 17.46 2.87 8.64
C ILE A 32 16.99 2.04 9.85
N THR A 33 16.98 2.64 11.05
CA THR A 33 15.73 2.78 11.78
C THR A 33 14.69 3.24 10.77
N VAL A 34 14.01 2.26 10.17
CA VAL A 34 12.58 2.14 10.41
C VAL A 34 12.24 3.08 11.57
N ARG A 35 11.51 4.16 11.31
CA ARG A 35 10.68 4.76 12.37
C ARG A 35 9.72 3.65 12.81
N ALA A 36 10.21 2.65 13.54
CA ALA A 36 9.47 1.54 14.11
C ALA A 36 8.51 2.05 15.21
N THR A 37 8.36 3.37 15.32
CA THR A 37 7.79 4.11 16.45
C THR A 37 7.25 5.48 16.05
N ARG A 38 6.67 5.63 14.85
CA ARG A 38 5.41 6.40 14.75
C ARG A 38 4.22 5.52 14.38
N SER A 39 4.42 4.20 14.34
CA SER A 39 3.39 3.18 14.18
C SER A 39 2.62 2.90 15.48
N GLY A 40 2.69 3.77 16.50
CA GLY A 40 1.81 3.71 17.68
C GLY A 40 0.31 3.76 17.34
N HIS A 41 -0.01 4.04 16.07
CA HIS A 41 -1.36 4.05 15.51
C HIS A 41 -1.78 2.72 14.86
N GLY A 42 -0.92 1.69 14.89
CA GLY A 42 -1.23 0.33 14.46
C GLY A 42 -1.32 0.11 12.94
N ALA A 43 -0.70 0.96 12.12
CA ALA A 43 -0.64 0.78 10.66
C ALA A 43 0.42 -0.26 10.26
N GLY A 44 0.17 -0.99 9.16
CA GLY A 44 1.11 -1.95 8.58
C GLY A 44 0.66 -3.42 8.60
N ASP A 45 -0.59 -3.71 8.98
CA ASP A 45 -1.14 -5.07 9.00
C ASP A 45 -1.67 -5.55 7.63
N ALA A 46 -1.80 -4.65 6.65
CA ALA A 46 -2.02 -5.00 5.24
C ALA A 46 -0.71 -5.31 4.53
N VAL A 47 0.28 -4.42 4.64
CA VAL A 47 1.68 -4.60 4.19
C VAL A 47 2.50 -3.43 4.71
N ILE A 48 3.82 -3.62 4.83
CA ILE A 48 4.79 -2.53 4.95
C ILE A 48 5.49 -2.39 3.60
N GLY A 49 5.21 -1.29 2.90
CA GLY A 49 5.62 -1.10 1.52
C GLY A 49 6.54 0.10 1.30
N ILE A 50 7.41 -0.01 0.30
CA ILE A 50 8.26 1.08 -0.18
C ILE A 50 8.06 1.23 -1.68
N ASN A 51 7.71 2.43 -2.13
CA ASN A 51 7.86 2.80 -3.54
C ASN A 51 9.31 3.26 -3.75
N PRO A 52 10.15 2.50 -4.49
CA PRO A 52 11.55 2.86 -4.65
C PRO A 52 11.69 4.02 -5.66
N ALA A 53 12.37 5.10 -5.26
CA ALA A 53 12.73 6.20 -6.18
C ALA A 53 13.62 5.77 -7.37
N SER A 54 14.13 4.55 -7.36
CA SER A 54 14.90 3.95 -8.45
C SER A 54 14.62 2.45 -8.52
N ASP A 55 14.27 1.98 -9.71
CA ASP A 55 14.07 0.56 -10.05
C ASP A 55 15.37 -0.24 -10.22
N ASN A 56 16.47 0.21 -9.61
CA ASN A 56 17.70 -0.55 -9.57
C ASN A 56 17.50 -1.82 -8.73
N LEU A 57 17.76 -3.00 -9.33
CA LEU A 57 17.61 -4.30 -8.66
C LEU A 57 18.42 -4.43 -7.36
N ALA A 58 19.65 -3.93 -7.31
CA ALA A 58 20.47 -4.00 -6.08
C ALA A 58 19.88 -3.12 -4.97
N ASN A 59 19.32 -1.96 -5.32
CA ASN A 59 18.61 -1.11 -4.35
C ASN A 59 17.33 -1.77 -3.86
N CYS A 60 16.52 -2.35 -4.77
CA CYS A 60 15.30 -3.07 -4.40
C CYS A 60 15.60 -4.27 -3.51
N GLN A 61 16.66 -5.03 -3.81
CA GLN A 61 17.11 -6.15 -2.98
C GLN A 61 17.53 -5.69 -1.58
N ALA A 62 18.31 -4.60 -1.48
CA ALA A 62 18.71 -4.06 -0.18
C ALA A 62 17.51 -3.60 0.65
N LEU A 63 16.50 -3.00 0.02
CA LEU A 63 15.25 -2.60 0.69
C LEU A 63 14.45 -3.82 1.18
N LEU A 64 14.31 -4.86 0.35
CA LEU A 64 13.62 -6.10 0.73
C LEU A 64 14.32 -6.78 1.91
N VAL A 65 15.65 -6.91 1.88
CA VAL A 65 16.43 -7.49 2.98
C VAL A 65 16.24 -6.68 4.26
N ALA A 66 16.35 -5.35 4.20
CA ALA A 66 16.15 -4.51 5.37
C ALA A 66 14.73 -4.62 5.96
N LEU A 67 13.69 -4.70 5.10
CA LEU A 67 12.32 -4.90 5.54
C LEU A 67 12.12 -6.28 6.19
N ASP A 68 12.70 -7.33 5.62
CA ASP A 68 12.61 -8.69 6.15
C ASP A 68 13.37 -8.84 7.47
N GLU A 69 14.57 -8.28 7.57
CA GLU A 69 15.36 -8.23 8.81
C GLU A 69 14.58 -7.51 9.93
N MET A 70 13.99 -6.36 9.64
CA MET A 70 13.11 -5.66 10.58
C MET A 70 11.93 -6.55 11.00
N ARG A 71 11.20 -7.09 10.03
CA ARG A 71 10.01 -7.92 10.29
C ARG A 71 10.35 -9.11 11.17
N GLN A 72 11.46 -9.79 10.91
CA GLN A 72 11.93 -10.94 11.69
C GLN A 72 12.42 -10.53 13.08
N ALA A 73 13.22 -9.46 13.20
CA ALA A 73 13.76 -8.99 14.47
C ALA A 73 12.67 -8.61 15.48
N PHE A 74 11.55 -8.07 14.99
CA PHE A 74 10.40 -7.71 15.80
C PHE A 74 9.25 -8.72 15.72
N ALA A 75 9.44 -9.86 15.05
CA ALA A 75 8.40 -10.88 14.82
C ALA A 75 7.05 -10.28 14.35
N ILE A 76 7.09 -9.27 13.48
CA ILE A 76 5.91 -8.53 13.03
C ILE A 76 5.07 -9.45 12.12
N PRO A 77 3.81 -9.75 12.44
CA PRO A 77 2.96 -10.63 11.64
C PRO A 77 2.35 -9.85 10.48
N THR A 78 3.19 -9.48 9.53
CA THR A 78 2.84 -8.77 8.30
C THR A 78 3.67 -9.28 7.13
N GLN A 79 3.45 -8.70 5.97
CA GLN A 79 4.19 -8.93 4.74
C GLN A 79 4.82 -7.61 4.30
N SER A 80 5.94 -7.71 3.58
CA SER A 80 6.67 -6.58 3.03
C SER A 80 6.54 -6.50 1.51
N CYS A 81 6.68 -5.30 0.95
CA CYS A 81 6.66 -5.12 -0.50
C CYS A 81 7.56 -3.96 -0.93
N VAL A 82 8.34 -4.16 -1.98
CA VAL A 82 8.96 -3.07 -2.73
C VAL A 82 8.19 -2.95 -4.04
N LEU A 83 7.56 -1.80 -4.26
CA LEU A 83 6.63 -1.55 -5.36
C LEU A 83 7.40 -1.22 -6.66
N THR A 84 8.26 -2.15 -7.07
CA THR A 84 8.96 -2.11 -8.36
C THR A 84 8.17 -2.87 -9.43
N HIS A 85 8.55 -2.73 -10.69
CA HIS A 85 7.95 -3.47 -11.79
C HIS A 85 8.00 -5.00 -11.57
N VAL A 86 6.97 -5.73 -11.98
CA VAL A 86 6.81 -7.18 -11.78
C VAL A 86 8.01 -8.00 -12.27
N THR A 87 8.65 -7.59 -13.37
CA THR A 87 9.85 -8.27 -13.90
C THR A 87 11.06 -8.13 -12.98
N ASN A 88 11.17 -7.01 -12.25
CA ASN A 88 12.21 -6.84 -11.24
C ASN A 88 11.94 -7.73 -10.04
N ALA A 89 10.68 -7.86 -9.61
CA ALA A 89 10.30 -8.78 -8.53
C ALA A 89 10.64 -10.25 -8.88
N LEU A 90 10.40 -10.66 -10.13
CA LEU A 90 10.82 -11.98 -10.64
C LEU A 90 12.34 -12.16 -10.56
N ALA A 91 13.12 -11.21 -11.08
CA ALA A 91 14.58 -11.27 -11.01
C ALA A 91 15.11 -11.25 -9.56
N LEU A 92 14.40 -10.61 -8.63
CA LEU A 92 14.74 -10.60 -7.20
C LEU A 92 14.46 -11.95 -6.55
N LEU A 93 13.34 -12.60 -6.89
CA LEU A 93 13.03 -13.96 -6.45
C LEU A 93 14.09 -14.96 -6.93
N GLU A 94 14.50 -14.88 -8.20
CA GLU A 94 15.58 -15.72 -8.76
C GLU A 94 16.91 -15.55 -8.01
N ARG A 95 17.17 -14.35 -7.49
CA ARG A 95 18.35 -14.02 -6.66
C ARG A 95 18.20 -14.43 -5.19
N GLY A 96 17.07 -15.03 -4.80
CA GLY A 96 16.78 -15.43 -3.42
C GLY A 96 16.45 -14.26 -2.49
N ALA A 97 16.03 -13.11 -3.03
CA ALA A 97 15.59 -11.99 -2.20
C ALA A 97 14.28 -12.31 -1.46
N PRO A 98 14.05 -11.72 -0.28
CA PRO A 98 12.88 -12.02 0.54
C PRO A 98 11.61 -11.27 0.06
N VAL A 99 11.07 -11.64 -1.10
CA VAL A 99 9.86 -11.03 -1.67
C VAL A 99 8.60 -11.66 -1.08
N ASP A 100 7.91 -10.98 -0.16
CA ASP A 100 6.63 -11.48 0.39
C ASP A 100 5.47 -11.24 -0.60
N LEU A 101 5.36 -10.03 -1.16
CA LEU A 101 4.37 -9.67 -2.17
C LEU A 101 5.02 -9.19 -3.46
N ILE A 102 4.41 -9.56 -4.59
CA ILE A 102 4.77 -9.06 -5.92
C ILE A 102 3.76 -8.00 -6.32
N PHE A 103 4.25 -6.77 -6.48
CA PHE A 103 3.47 -5.62 -6.89
C PHE A 103 3.41 -5.47 -8.41
N GLN A 104 2.28 -4.99 -8.93
CA GLN A 104 2.20 -4.44 -10.29
C GLN A 104 1.02 -3.49 -10.46
N SER A 105 1.23 -2.35 -11.11
CA SER A 105 0.13 -1.53 -11.64
C SER A 105 -0.52 -2.22 -12.85
N VAL A 106 -1.85 -2.29 -12.88
CA VAL A 106 -2.62 -2.92 -13.96
C VAL A 106 -3.73 -1.99 -14.47
N ALA A 107 -4.10 -2.14 -15.74
CA ALA A 107 -5.12 -1.34 -16.42
C ALA A 107 -6.18 -2.22 -17.11
N GLY A 108 -7.28 -1.60 -17.51
CA GLY A 108 -8.44 -2.29 -18.09
C GLY A 108 -8.35 -2.66 -19.57
N THR A 109 -7.26 -2.30 -20.27
CA THR A 109 -7.05 -2.64 -21.68
C THR A 109 -5.67 -3.24 -21.91
N GLU A 110 -5.55 -4.07 -22.95
CA GLU A 110 -4.27 -4.68 -23.32
C GLU A 110 -3.23 -3.61 -23.70
N ALA A 111 -3.63 -2.60 -24.49
CA ALA A 111 -2.75 -1.49 -24.86
C ALA A 111 -2.26 -0.68 -23.64
N ALA A 112 -3.11 -0.41 -22.65
CA ALA A 112 -2.68 0.27 -21.43
C ALA A 112 -1.71 -0.60 -20.59
N ASN A 113 -2.00 -1.90 -20.44
CA ASN A 113 -1.08 -2.82 -19.75
C ASN A 113 0.27 -2.95 -20.47
N ALA A 114 0.26 -3.00 -21.81
CA ALA A 114 1.48 -3.00 -22.61
C ALA A 114 2.29 -1.71 -22.40
N GLY A 115 1.63 -0.57 -22.21
CA GLY A 115 2.26 0.69 -21.81
C GLY A 115 2.99 0.62 -20.46
N PHE A 116 2.52 -0.22 -19.54
CA PHE A 116 3.23 -0.54 -18.30
C PHE A 116 4.31 -1.61 -18.46
N GLY A 117 4.47 -2.23 -19.65
CA GLY A 117 5.38 -3.34 -19.86
C GLY A 117 4.85 -4.69 -19.38
N VAL A 118 3.53 -4.84 -19.23
CA VAL A 118 2.89 -6.01 -18.63
C VAL A 118 1.91 -6.69 -19.59
N SER A 119 1.84 -8.01 -19.49
CA SER A 119 0.82 -8.85 -20.12
C SER A 119 0.27 -9.84 -19.10
N LEU A 120 -0.90 -10.44 -19.39
CA LEU A 120 -1.48 -11.46 -18.50
C LEU A 120 -0.56 -12.67 -18.31
N SER A 121 0.25 -13.03 -19.30
CA SER A 121 1.25 -14.10 -19.18
C SER A 121 2.36 -13.77 -18.19
N VAL A 122 2.83 -12.51 -18.17
CA VAL A 122 3.84 -12.07 -17.18
C VAL A 122 3.24 -12.07 -15.77
N LEU A 123 1.98 -11.66 -15.61
CA LEU A 123 1.29 -11.74 -14.33
C LEU A 123 1.08 -13.19 -13.87
N ALA A 124 0.79 -14.12 -14.79
CA ALA A 124 0.67 -15.54 -14.49
C ALA A 124 2.00 -16.13 -14.02
N GLU A 125 3.10 -15.80 -14.70
CA GLU A 125 4.46 -16.20 -14.31
C GLU A 125 4.82 -15.68 -12.91
N ALA A 126 4.58 -14.40 -12.66
CA ALA A 126 4.78 -13.78 -11.35
C ALA A 126 3.95 -14.46 -10.26
N HIS A 127 2.69 -14.79 -10.53
CA HIS A 127 1.84 -15.52 -9.60
C HIS A 127 2.45 -16.87 -9.23
N GLN A 128 2.88 -17.66 -10.22
CA GLN A 128 3.50 -18.97 -9.96
C GLN A 128 4.82 -18.84 -9.20
N ALA A 129 5.65 -17.85 -9.54
CA ALA A 129 6.90 -17.59 -8.83
C ALA A 129 6.68 -17.21 -7.36
N GLY A 130 5.69 -16.33 -7.09
CA GLY A 130 5.32 -15.94 -5.73
C GLY A 130 4.78 -17.11 -4.90
N LEU A 131 3.93 -17.95 -5.49
CA LEU A 131 3.46 -19.18 -4.84
C LEU A 131 4.60 -20.16 -4.54
N ALA A 132 5.55 -20.32 -5.48
CA ALA A 132 6.72 -21.18 -5.30
C ALA A 132 7.67 -20.66 -4.21
N ALA A 133 7.73 -19.35 -3.98
CA ALA A 133 8.50 -18.75 -2.89
C ALA A 133 7.93 -19.11 -1.50
N ALA A 134 6.64 -19.44 -1.41
CA ALA A 134 5.96 -19.98 -0.23
C ALA A 134 6.19 -19.17 1.07
N ARG A 135 6.21 -17.83 0.95
CA ARG A 135 6.50 -16.92 2.08
C ARG A 135 5.28 -16.58 2.95
N GLY A 136 4.08 -16.95 2.51
CA GLY A 136 2.85 -16.70 3.26
C GLY A 136 2.72 -17.56 4.53
N THR A 137 2.28 -16.95 5.63
CA THR A 137 2.18 -17.61 6.95
C THR A 137 0.77 -18.10 7.31
N VAL A 138 -0.27 -17.41 6.84
CA VAL A 138 -1.70 -17.76 7.07
C VAL A 138 -2.38 -18.23 5.78
N GLY A 139 -2.00 -17.64 4.64
CA GLY A 139 -2.51 -17.94 3.30
C GLY A 139 -1.40 -17.85 2.27
N GLN A 140 -1.74 -18.09 1.01
CA GLN A 140 -0.76 -18.14 -0.10
C GLN A 140 -0.94 -17.02 -1.13
N ASN A 141 -1.92 -16.13 -0.95
CA ASN A 141 -2.10 -14.99 -1.85
C ASN A 141 -0.87 -14.05 -1.75
N CYS A 142 -0.16 -13.88 -2.86
CA CYS A 142 1.16 -13.23 -2.88
C CYS A 142 1.26 -12.05 -3.86
N LEU A 143 0.14 -11.64 -4.47
CA LEU A 143 0.09 -10.53 -5.42
C LEU A 143 -0.53 -9.29 -4.81
N TYR A 144 -0.02 -8.15 -5.22
CA TYR A 144 -0.53 -6.82 -4.91
C TYR A 144 -0.73 -6.04 -6.21
N PHE A 145 -1.97 -5.68 -6.54
CA PHE A 145 -2.26 -4.87 -7.72
C PHE A 145 -2.71 -3.46 -7.35
N GLU A 146 -2.30 -2.52 -8.17
CA GLU A 146 -2.74 -1.13 -8.09
C GLU A 146 -3.39 -0.70 -9.41
N THR A 147 -4.50 0.01 -9.30
CA THR A 147 -5.32 0.50 -10.41
C THR A 147 -5.62 1.98 -10.20
N GLY A 148 -6.41 2.59 -11.09
CA GLY A 148 -6.78 3.99 -10.93
C GLY A 148 -7.49 4.52 -12.15
N GLN A 149 -8.61 5.22 -11.91
CA GLN A 149 -9.31 5.94 -12.95
C GLN A 149 -8.38 6.92 -13.67
N GLY A 150 -8.46 6.94 -15.00
CA GLY A 150 -7.66 7.79 -15.85
C GLY A 150 -6.42 7.13 -16.45
N ALA A 151 -5.96 5.99 -15.92
CA ALA A 151 -4.76 5.30 -16.43
C ALA A 151 -4.84 5.00 -17.94
N ALA A 152 -5.93 4.40 -18.41
CA ALA A 152 -6.11 4.10 -19.83
C ALA A 152 -6.40 5.35 -20.69
N LEU A 153 -6.97 6.40 -20.10
CA LEU A 153 -7.18 7.66 -20.81
C LEU A 153 -5.83 8.35 -21.06
N SER A 154 -4.99 8.42 -20.03
CA SER A 154 -3.62 8.93 -20.09
C SER A 154 -2.77 8.19 -21.13
N ALA A 155 -2.95 6.87 -21.24
CA ALA A 155 -2.25 6.03 -22.21
C ALA A 155 -2.88 6.04 -23.63
N GLU A 156 -3.87 6.89 -23.91
CA GLU A 156 -4.64 6.91 -25.17
C GLU A 156 -5.24 5.53 -25.56
N ALA A 157 -5.48 4.69 -24.56
CA ALA A 157 -5.81 3.27 -24.70
C ALA A 157 -7.21 2.94 -24.13
N HIS A 158 -8.06 3.95 -23.97
CA HIS A 158 -9.43 3.82 -23.43
C HIS A 158 -10.49 3.52 -24.51
N HIS A 159 -10.16 3.69 -25.81
CA HIS A 159 -11.02 3.37 -26.94
C HIS A 159 -12.42 4.02 -26.90
N GLY A 160 -12.51 5.27 -26.40
CA GLY A 160 -13.77 6.00 -26.26
C GLY A 160 -14.69 5.50 -25.14
N VAL A 161 -14.20 4.60 -24.27
CA VAL A 161 -14.92 4.12 -23.08
C VAL A 161 -14.60 5.04 -21.89
N ASP A 162 -15.59 5.25 -21.02
CA ASP A 162 -15.45 6.07 -19.83
C ASP A 162 -14.49 5.46 -18.78
N GLN A 163 -13.99 6.30 -17.87
CA GLN A 163 -12.99 5.93 -16.87
C GLN A 163 -13.48 4.83 -15.93
N GLN A 164 -14.74 4.89 -15.46
CA GLN A 164 -15.29 3.91 -14.53
C GLN A 164 -15.38 2.53 -15.18
N THR A 165 -15.93 2.45 -16.40
CA THR A 165 -16.05 1.16 -17.10
C THR A 165 -14.69 0.52 -17.36
N ILE A 166 -13.68 1.32 -17.73
CA ILE A 166 -12.32 0.81 -17.92
C ILE A 166 -11.68 0.37 -16.60
N GLU A 167 -11.88 1.13 -15.53
CA GLU A 167 -11.35 0.80 -14.21
C GLU A 167 -11.94 -0.53 -13.69
N VAL A 168 -13.24 -0.78 -13.90
CA VAL A 168 -13.87 -2.09 -13.58
C VAL A 168 -13.23 -3.25 -14.35
N ARG A 169 -12.71 -3.01 -15.56
CA ARG A 169 -11.96 -4.03 -16.32
C ARG A 169 -10.58 -4.29 -15.72
N ALA A 170 -9.93 -3.29 -15.12
CA ALA A 170 -8.67 -3.50 -14.39
C ALA A 170 -8.89 -4.43 -13.18
N TYR A 171 -10.03 -4.30 -12.49
CA TYR A 171 -10.42 -5.24 -11.44
C TYR A 171 -10.61 -6.67 -11.95
N ALA A 172 -11.16 -6.83 -13.16
CA ALA A 172 -11.29 -8.15 -13.78
C ALA A 172 -9.91 -8.78 -14.09
N VAL A 173 -8.92 -7.96 -14.49
CA VAL A 173 -7.52 -8.41 -14.62
C VAL A 173 -7.00 -8.91 -13.28
N ALA A 174 -7.11 -8.09 -12.22
CA ALA A 174 -6.65 -8.46 -10.88
C ALA A 174 -7.32 -9.75 -10.37
N ARG A 175 -8.64 -9.89 -10.56
CA ARG A 175 -9.43 -11.05 -10.11
C ARG A 175 -8.94 -12.38 -10.69
N ALA A 176 -8.34 -12.38 -11.88
CA ALA A 176 -7.86 -13.59 -12.52
C ALA A 176 -6.68 -14.25 -11.77
N PHE A 177 -6.06 -13.56 -10.80
CA PHE A 177 -4.84 -14.02 -10.12
C PHE A 177 -4.95 -14.10 -8.59
N ASP A 178 -6.16 -14.11 -8.03
CA ASP A 178 -6.40 -14.26 -6.58
C ASP A 178 -5.45 -13.41 -5.68
N PRO A 179 -5.40 -12.08 -5.86
CA PRO A 179 -4.43 -11.23 -5.18
C PRO A 179 -4.71 -11.14 -3.68
N LEU A 180 -3.68 -10.83 -2.90
CA LEU A 180 -3.86 -10.49 -1.48
C LEU A 180 -4.46 -9.09 -1.35
N LEU A 181 -4.03 -8.17 -2.21
CA LEU A 181 -4.41 -6.76 -2.15
C LEU A 181 -4.68 -6.23 -3.55
N VAL A 182 -5.74 -5.42 -3.66
CA VAL A 182 -5.98 -4.56 -4.81
C VAL A 182 -6.36 -3.19 -4.27
N ASN A 183 -5.72 -2.12 -4.72
CA ASN A 183 -6.18 -0.75 -4.45
C ASN A 183 -6.39 0.01 -5.75
N THR A 184 -7.41 0.86 -5.76
CA THR A 184 -7.41 2.02 -6.65
C THR A 184 -6.55 3.12 -6.01
N VAL A 185 -5.95 3.97 -6.83
CA VAL A 185 -5.33 5.23 -6.40
C VAL A 185 -6.19 6.38 -6.91
N VAL A 186 -7.03 6.93 -6.02
CA VAL A 186 -7.97 7.99 -6.40
C VAL A 186 -7.37 9.36 -6.15
N GLY A 187 -7.42 10.26 -7.14
CA GLY A 187 -6.90 11.64 -7.03
C GLY A 187 -5.40 11.83 -7.30
N PHE A 188 -4.68 10.76 -7.68
CA PHE A 188 -3.23 10.80 -7.90
C PHE A 188 -2.78 11.42 -9.23
N ILE A 189 -3.56 11.26 -10.31
CA ILE A 189 -3.09 11.65 -11.64
C ILE A 189 -3.17 13.17 -11.83
N GLY A 190 -4.33 13.77 -11.55
CA GLY A 190 -4.53 15.22 -11.72
C GLY A 190 -5.98 15.62 -12.00
N PRO A 191 -6.26 16.94 -12.04
CA PRO A 191 -7.59 17.50 -12.22
C PRO A 191 -8.19 17.25 -13.62
N GLU A 192 -7.37 16.82 -14.58
CA GLU A 192 -7.82 16.45 -15.92
C GLU A 192 -8.68 15.17 -15.92
N TYR A 193 -8.56 14.37 -14.86
CA TYR A 193 -9.27 13.09 -14.68
C TYR A 193 -10.34 13.18 -13.59
N LEU A 194 -9.98 13.78 -12.45
CA LEU A 194 -10.86 14.02 -11.29
C LEU A 194 -10.55 15.42 -10.75
N TYR A 195 -11.43 16.38 -11.04
CA TYR A 195 -11.15 17.81 -10.88
C TYR A 195 -11.15 18.30 -9.42
N ASP A 196 -12.10 17.84 -8.61
CA ASP A 196 -12.34 18.32 -7.25
C ASP A 196 -12.52 17.17 -6.23
N GLY A 197 -12.54 17.52 -4.94
CA GLY A 197 -12.76 16.58 -3.83
C GLY A 197 -14.07 15.79 -3.94
N LYS A 198 -15.10 16.35 -4.59
CA LYS A 198 -16.37 15.67 -4.84
C LYS A 198 -16.22 14.55 -5.88
N GLN A 199 -15.51 14.80 -6.98
CA GLN A 199 -15.22 13.79 -8.00
C GLN A 199 -14.31 12.70 -7.43
N ILE A 200 -13.30 13.06 -6.63
CA ILE A 200 -12.47 12.09 -5.90
C ILE A 200 -13.32 11.22 -4.98
N THR A 201 -14.19 11.83 -4.16
CA THR A 201 -15.08 11.10 -3.26
C THR A 201 -15.96 10.12 -4.02
N ARG A 202 -16.53 10.57 -5.14
CA ARG A 202 -17.39 9.75 -5.98
C ARG A 202 -16.64 8.55 -6.58
N ALA A 203 -15.50 8.79 -7.21
CA ALA A 203 -14.66 7.76 -7.82
C ALA A 203 -14.19 6.73 -6.79
N GLY A 204 -13.72 7.16 -5.62
CA GLY A 204 -13.26 6.26 -4.56
C GLY A 204 -14.35 5.30 -4.06
N LEU A 205 -15.59 5.77 -3.95
CA LEU A 205 -16.73 4.94 -3.58
C LEU A 205 -17.18 3.99 -4.70
N GLU A 206 -17.16 4.44 -5.96
CA GLU A 206 -17.49 3.60 -7.12
C GLU A 206 -16.48 2.46 -7.27
N ASP A 207 -15.19 2.78 -7.17
CA ASP A 207 -14.08 1.85 -7.27
C ASP A 207 -14.13 0.80 -6.16
N HIS A 208 -14.32 1.23 -4.92
CA HIS A 208 -14.47 0.33 -3.78
C HIS A 208 -15.67 -0.61 -3.96
N PHE A 209 -16.84 -0.07 -4.34
CA PHE A 209 -18.04 -0.86 -4.57
C PHE A 209 -17.83 -1.91 -5.67
N CYS A 210 -17.31 -1.50 -6.82
CA CYS A 210 -17.11 -2.39 -7.95
C CYS A 210 -16.05 -3.47 -7.66
N GLY A 211 -14.95 -3.12 -7.00
CA GLY A 211 -13.93 -4.08 -6.59
C GLY A 211 -14.49 -5.13 -5.61
N LYS A 212 -15.28 -4.69 -4.61
CA LYS A 212 -15.97 -5.60 -3.68
C LYS A 212 -17.01 -6.47 -4.37
N LEU A 213 -17.78 -5.92 -5.31
CA LEU A 213 -18.78 -6.66 -6.10
C LEU A 213 -18.12 -7.78 -6.92
N LEU A 214 -16.90 -7.55 -7.43
CA LEU A 214 -16.10 -8.55 -8.12
C LEU A 214 -15.39 -9.54 -7.18
N GLY A 215 -15.51 -9.37 -5.86
CA GLY A 215 -14.96 -10.27 -4.85
C GLY A 215 -13.49 -10.00 -4.50
N LEU A 216 -12.95 -8.83 -4.83
CA LEU A 216 -11.56 -8.48 -4.54
C LEU A 216 -11.37 -7.97 -3.10
N PRO A 217 -10.15 -8.14 -2.53
CA PRO A 217 -9.75 -7.47 -1.29
C PRO A 217 -9.47 -5.98 -1.53
N MET A 218 -10.52 -5.25 -1.96
CA MET A 218 -10.41 -3.89 -2.47
C MET A 218 -10.11 -2.88 -1.35
N GLY A 219 -8.98 -2.19 -1.48
CA GLY A 219 -8.59 -1.01 -0.72
C GLY A 219 -8.57 0.25 -1.60
N VAL A 220 -8.22 1.38 -0.99
CA VAL A 220 -8.16 2.69 -1.67
C VAL A 220 -6.97 3.48 -1.14
N ASP A 221 -6.10 3.97 -2.04
CA ASP A 221 -5.22 5.09 -1.72
C ASP A 221 -6.04 6.38 -1.81
N VAL A 222 -6.39 6.94 -0.65
CA VAL A 222 -7.21 8.15 -0.54
C VAL A 222 -6.26 9.34 -0.58
N CYS A 223 -6.21 9.98 -1.76
CA CYS A 223 -5.14 10.92 -2.01
C CYS A 223 -5.53 12.04 -2.98
N TYR A 224 -4.70 13.07 -3.03
CA TYR A 224 -4.84 14.16 -3.98
C TYR A 224 -3.46 14.77 -4.31
N THR A 225 -3.36 15.43 -5.45
CA THR A 225 -2.19 16.23 -5.81
C THR A 225 -2.46 17.71 -5.58
N ASN A 226 -1.40 18.48 -5.32
CA ASN A 226 -1.50 19.91 -4.98
C ASN A 226 -2.16 20.83 -6.03
N HIS A 227 -2.46 20.34 -7.23
CA HIS A 227 -3.07 21.10 -8.32
C HIS A 227 -4.52 20.67 -8.62
N VAL A 228 -5.07 19.74 -7.84
CA VAL A 228 -6.51 19.40 -7.81
C VAL A 228 -7.25 20.38 -6.90
N GLU A 229 -8.52 20.67 -7.19
CA GLU A 229 -9.39 21.44 -6.28
C GLU A 229 -9.89 20.56 -5.13
N ALA A 230 -8.95 20.11 -4.29
CA ALA A 230 -9.18 19.27 -3.12
C ALA A 230 -8.16 19.57 -2.02
N ASP A 231 -8.52 19.26 -0.78
CA ASP A 231 -7.61 19.34 0.36
C ASP A 231 -7.73 18.11 1.30
N GLN A 232 -7.08 18.17 2.46
CA GLN A 232 -7.08 17.07 3.41
C GLN A 232 -8.47 16.79 4.01
N ASP A 233 -9.35 17.80 4.11
CA ASP A 233 -10.70 17.60 4.65
C ASP A 233 -11.50 16.71 3.68
N ASP A 234 -11.29 16.83 2.37
CA ASP A 234 -11.88 15.94 1.37
C ASP A 234 -11.39 14.49 1.55
N MET A 235 -10.12 14.30 1.88
CA MET A 235 -9.54 12.98 2.13
C MET A 235 -10.12 12.34 3.40
N ASP A 236 -10.26 13.10 4.47
CA ASP A 236 -10.84 12.63 5.73
C ASP A 236 -12.32 12.25 5.56
N ASN A 237 -13.06 13.04 4.77
CA ASN A 237 -14.44 12.73 4.38
C ASN A 237 -14.52 11.39 3.63
N LEU A 238 -13.72 11.22 2.57
CA LEU A 238 -13.72 9.99 1.79
C LEU A 238 -13.28 8.78 2.63
N ALA A 239 -12.22 8.92 3.43
CA ALA A 239 -11.72 7.87 4.30
C ALA A 239 -12.79 7.39 5.30
N THR A 240 -13.56 8.31 5.87
CA THR A 240 -14.68 8.01 6.77
C THR A 240 -15.78 7.25 6.06
N LEU A 241 -16.17 7.69 4.86
CA LEU A 241 -17.19 7.02 4.05
C LEU A 241 -16.75 5.59 3.66
N LEU A 242 -15.50 5.42 3.26
CA LEU A 242 -14.92 4.12 2.90
C LEU A 242 -14.84 3.16 4.09
N ALA A 243 -14.48 3.65 5.28
CA ALA A 243 -14.49 2.85 6.50
C ALA A 243 -15.88 2.32 6.82
N GLN A 244 -16.92 3.17 6.70
CA GLN A 244 -18.31 2.76 6.86
C GLN A 244 -18.78 1.78 5.76
N ALA A 245 -18.27 1.93 4.54
CA ALA A 245 -18.53 1.00 3.44
C ALA A 245 -17.81 -0.35 3.59
N GLY A 246 -16.91 -0.50 4.57
CA GLY A 246 -16.14 -1.73 4.79
C GLY A 246 -14.96 -1.89 3.82
N VAL A 247 -14.21 -0.80 3.58
CA VAL A 247 -12.92 -0.83 2.88
C VAL A 247 -11.98 -1.87 3.49
N SER A 248 -11.30 -2.65 2.63
CA SER A 248 -10.39 -3.70 3.11
C SER A 248 -9.15 -3.08 3.75
N PHE A 249 -8.60 -2.05 3.12
CA PHE A 249 -7.50 -1.25 3.63
C PHE A 249 -7.42 0.12 2.98
N VAL A 250 -6.75 1.04 3.66
CA VAL A 250 -6.32 2.33 3.10
C VAL A 250 -4.82 2.48 3.22
N ILE A 251 -4.29 3.45 2.49
CA ILE A 251 -2.87 3.77 2.42
C ILE A 251 -2.57 4.90 3.38
N THR A 252 -1.46 4.78 4.10
CA THR A 252 -0.98 5.84 4.99
C THR A 252 0.50 6.14 4.77
N VAL A 253 0.84 7.41 4.83
CA VAL A 253 2.21 7.94 4.76
C VAL A 253 2.51 8.80 5.99
N PRO A 254 3.79 8.97 6.36
CA PRO A 254 4.14 9.79 7.52
C PRO A 254 3.68 11.26 7.37
N GLY A 255 2.66 11.65 8.13
CA GLY A 255 2.17 13.02 8.16
C GLY A 255 1.42 13.45 6.90
N ALA A 256 0.75 12.51 6.22
CA ALA A 256 -0.05 12.73 5.02
C ALA A 256 0.72 13.24 3.78
N ASP A 257 2.04 13.43 3.85
CA ASP A 257 2.86 13.99 2.77
C ASP A 257 3.83 12.95 2.20
N ASP A 258 3.60 12.53 0.94
CA ASP A 258 4.57 11.76 0.17
C ASP A 258 5.43 12.70 -0.68
N VAL A 259 6.52 13.16 -0.07
CA VAL A 259 7.48 14.07 -0.70
C VAL A 259 8.15 13.51 -1.96
N MET A 260 8.15 12.19 -2.15
CA MET A 260 8.79 11.55 -3.31
C MET A 260 7.86 11.57 -4.51
N LEU A 261 6.60 11.20 -4.26
CA LEU A 261 5.56 11.14 -5.28
C LEU A 261 4.85 12.48 -5.50
N GLY A 262 5.03 13.45 -4.61
CA GLY A 262 4.53 14.82 -4.77
C GLY A 262 3.02 14.96 -4.57
N TYR A 263 2.43 14.11 -3.72
CA TYR A 263 1.00 14.06 -3.44
C TYR A 263 0.73 13.88 -1.95
N GLN A 264 -0.50 14.15 -1.54
CA GLN A 264 -0.97 13.96 -0.18
C GLN A 264 -1.85 12.72 -0.10
N SER A 265 -1.69 11.94 0.96
CA SER A 265 -2.42 10.71 1.28
C SER A 265 -2.87 10.77 2.74
N LEU A 266 -3.53 9.75 3.28
CA LEU A 266 -3.80 9.68 4.72
C LEU A 266 -2.52 9.58 5.56
N ALA A 267 -2.58 10.09 6.79
CA ALA A 267 -1.59 9.94 7.84
C ALA A 267 -1.80 8.66 8.67
N PHE A 268 -0.83 8.29 9.50
CA PHE A 268 -0.99 7.16 10.42
C PHE A 268 -2.06 7.42 11.47
N GLU A 269 -2.19 8.68 11.86
CA GLU A 269 -3.18 9.22 12.79
C GLU A 269 -4.61 8.99 12.28
N ASP A 270 -4.83 9.09 10.96
CA ASP A 270 -6.16 8.90 10.35
C ASP A 270 -6.64 7.45 10.51
N ILE A 271 -5.73 6.47 10.45
CA ILE A 271 -6.07 5.07 10.76
C ILE A 271 -6.50 4.89 12.22
N ALA A 272 -5.84 5.58 13.16
CA ALA A 272 -6.24 5.54 14.56
C ALA A 272 -7.62 6.16 14.74
N TYR A 273 -7.86 7.32 14.13
CA TYR A 273 -9.17 7.98 14.09
C TYR A 273 -10.25 7.04 13.53
N LEU A 274 -10.03 6.48 12.33
CA LEU A 274 -11.01 5.60 11.67
C LEU A 274 -11.35 4.40 12.54
N ARG A 275 -10.35 3.74 13.15
CA ARG A 275 -10.57 2.59 14.04
C ARG A 275 -11.31 2.96 15.31
N GLU A 276 -11.04 4.13 15.87
CA GLU A 276 -11.74 4.63 17.05
C GLU A 276 -13.23 4.87 16.76
N VAL A 277 -13.56 5.58 15.68
CA VAL A 277 -14.95 5.94 15.36
C VAL A 277 -15.78 4.79 14.80
N THR A 278 -15.14 3.81 14.15
CA THR A 278 -15.84 2.64 13.57
C THR A 278 -15.81 1.40 14.46
N GLY A 279 -14.92 1.37 15.47
CA GLY A 279 -14.64 0.16 16.26
C GLY A 279 -13.91 -0.95 15.48
N LEU A 280 -13.45 -0.66 14.25
CA LEU A 280 -12.67 -1.59 13.44
C LEU A 280 -11.32 -1.88 14.10
N ARG A 281 -10.78 -3.08 13.83
CA ARG A 281 -9.50 -3.54 14.39
C ARG A 281 -8.54 -3.95 13.29
N PRO A 282 -7.22 -3.90 13.56
CA PRO A 282 -6.23 -4.55 12.71
C PRO A 282 -6.54 -6.04 12.50
N ALA A 283 -5.85 -6.66 11.55
CA ALA A 283 -5.80 -8.12 11.40
C ALA A 283 -5.52 -8.79 12.76
N PRO A 284 -6.21 -9.90 13.11
CA PRO A 284 -6.13 -10.49 14.45
C PRO A 284 -4.70 -10.80 14.92
N GLU A 285 -3.85 -11.28 14.02
CA GLU A 285 -2.46 -11.59 14.29
C GLU A 285 -1.67 -10.33 14.65
N PHE A 286 -1.89 -9.24 13.91
CA PHE A 286 -1.25 -7.95 14.15
C PHE A 286 -1.78 -7.26 15.41
N ALA A 287 -3.09 -7.34 15.67
CA ALA A 287 -3.69 -6.82 16.88
C ALA A 287 -3.13 -7.51 18.14
N ARG A 288 -2.92 -8.82 18.08
CA ARG A 288 -2.24 -9.57 19.16
C ARG A 288 -0.79 -9.12 19.32
N TRP A 289 -0.05 -8.98 18.22
CA TRP A 289 1.32 -8.48 18.25
C TRP A 289 1.42 -7.07 18.86
N LEU A 290 0.53 -6.15 18.49
CA LEU A 290 0.45 -4.82 19.11
C LEU A 290 0.23 -4.91 20.62
N ALA A 291 -0.65 -5.81 21.08
CA ALA A 291 -0.91 -5.99 22.50
C ALA A 291 0.31 -6.54 23.25
N GLU A 292 0.99 -7.54 22.70
CA GLU A 292 2.22 -8.13 23.27
C GLU A 292 3.37 -7.13 23.35
N TYR A 293 3.45 -6.19 22.41
CA TYR A 293 4.45 -5.13 22.38
C TYR A 293 4.06 -3.88 23.18
N GLY A 294 2.88 -3.86 23.83
CA GLY A 294 2.39 -2.71 24.58
C GLY A 294 2.05 -1.51 23.69
N LEU A 295 1.79 -1.76 22.41
CA LEU A 295 1.37 -0.79 21.40
C LEU A 295 -0.14 -0.83 21.15
N ALA A 296 -0.86 -1.72 21.83
CA ALA A 296 -2.32 -1.74 21.80
C ALA A 296 -2.88 -0.62 22.69
N GLY A 297 -3.34 0.45 22.06
CA GLY A 297 -4.03 1.56 22.71
C GLY A 297 -4.92 2.29 21.71
N GLN A 298 -6.03 2.85 22.20
CA GLN A 298 -6.87 3.80 21.46
C GLN A 298 -6.35 5.20 21.73
N GLY A 299 -6.11 5.99 20.67
CA GLY A 299 -5.49 7.31 20.76
C GLY A 299 -3.98 7.27 21.00
N ALA A 300 -3.35 8.45 21.07
CA ALA A 300 -1.91 8.70 21.28
C ALA A 300 -1.37 8.22 22.65
N ALA A 301 -1.80 7.05 23.11
CA ALA A 301 -1.35 6.40 24.32
C ALA A 301 0.04 5.81 24.10
N MET A 302 1.03 6.62 24.50
CA MET A 302 2.44 6.31 24.67
C MET A 302 3.17 5.85 23.41
N LEU A 303 4.00 6.76 22.89
CA LEU A 303 5.26 6.35 22.27
C LEU A 303 5.87 5.28 23.19
N PRO A 304 6.22 4.08 22.68
CA PRO A 304 6.88 3.08 23.50
C PRO A 304 8.05 3.74 24.20
N ASP A 305 8.33 3.37 25.46
CA ASP A 305 9.57 3.79 26.13
C ASP A 305 10.71 3.49 25.15
N ALA A 306 11.25 4.53 24.52
CA ALA A 306 12.23 4.39 23.45
C ALA A 306 13.45 3.64 23.98
N ALA A 307 13.73 3.78 25.28
CA ALA A 307 14.76 3.04 25.98
C ALA A 307 14.38 1.56 26.19
N ALA A 308 13.11 1.22 26.44
CA ALA A 308 12.64 -0.17 26.49
C ALA A 308 12.72 -0.84 25.12
N LEU A 309 12.37 -0.12 24.05
CA LEU A 309 12.50 -0.62 22.69
C LEU A 309 13.97 -0.78 22.29
N ALA A 310 14.82 0.21 22.60
CA ALA A 310 16.26 0.14 22.37
C ALA A 310 16.91 -1.03 23.13
N ARG A 311 16.57 -1.24 24.42
CA ARG A 311 17.04 -2.38 25.22
C ARG A 311 16.63 -3.73 24.60
N ARG A 312 15.39 -3.85 24.11
CA ARG A 312 14.91 -5.06 23.42
C ARG A 312 15.62 -5.29 22.08
N LEU A 313 16.08 -4.22 21.44
CA LEU A 313 16.83 -4.24 20.19
C LEU A 313 18.33 -4.50 20.36
N GLY A 314 18.82 -4.65 21.60
CA GLY A 314 20.26 -4.72 21.87
C GLY A 314 20.99 -3.42 21.51
N LEU A 315 20.26 -2.33 21.32
CA LEU A 315 20.82 -1.00 21.08
C LEU A 315 21.12 -0.35 22.43
N PRO A 316 22.22 0.40 22.55
CA PRO A 316 22.47 1.20 23.75
C PRO A 316 21.31 2.17 23.94
N ALA A 317 20.68 2.10 25.10
CA ALA A 317 19.55 2.93 25.50
C ALA A 317 19.98 4.35 25.87
#